data_AF-A0A496XZM4-F1
#
_entry.id   AF-A0A496XZM4-F1
#
_cell.length_a   1.000
_cell.length_b   1.000
_cell.length_c   1.000
_cell.angle_alpha   90.00
_cell.angle_beta   90.00
_cell.angle_gamma   90.00
#
_symmetry.space_group_name_H-M   'P 1'
#
loop_
_entity.id
_entity.type
_entity.pdbx_description
1 polymer ?
#
loop_
_entity_poly.entity_id
_entity_poly.type
_entity_poly.pdbx_seq_one_letter_code
_entity_poly.pdbx_strand_id
1 'polypeptide(L)'
;MINSECRRRLQALVGPENLLTESEDRRCYAYDATNLNYLPEAVVFPGSPSEVAQIIRLANDYRFPVVPRGAGTGTTGGALPVQGGLVLVTTRLNRILEIDA
;
A
#
# COMPACT_ATOMS: atom_id res chain seq x y z
N MET A 1 2.24 13.00 6.29
CA MET A 1 2.35 12.06 7.41
C MET A 1 0.99 11.48 7.75
N ILE A 2 0.88 10.16 7.75
CA ILE A 2 -0.29 9.37 8.13
C ILE A 2 -0.42 9.38 9.66
N ASN A 3 -1.18 10.36 10.16
CA ASN A 3 -1.45 10.53 11.59
C ASN A 3 -2.39 9.44 12.15
N SER A 4 -2.59 9.43 13.46
CA SER A 4 -3.39 8.42 14.17
C SER A 4 -4.84 8.33 13.68
N GLU A 5 -5.47 9.46 13.36
CA GLU A 5 -6.82 9.49 12.81
C GLU A 5 -6.88 8.86 11.41
N CYS A 6 -5.94 9.21 10.53
CA CYS A 6 -5.85 8.60 9.21
C CYS A 6 -5.62 7.09 9.29
N ARG A 7 -4.78 6.62 10.22
CA ARG A 7 -4.54 5.17 10.44
C ARG A 7 -5.82 4.45 10.85
N ARG A 8 -6.60 5.02 11.79
CA ARG A 8 -7.89 4.46 12.18
C ARG A 8 -8.85 4.35 11.02
N ARG A 9 -8.93 5.39 10.17
CA ARG A 9 -9.79 5.38 8.98
C ARG A 9 -9.33 4.33 7.97
N LEU A 10 -8.03 4.23 7.68
CA LEU A 10 -7.48 3.17 6.83
C LEU A 10 -7.82 1.78 7.40
N GLN A 11 -7.62 1.56 8.70
CA GLN A 11 -7.91 0.29 9.35
C GLN A 11 -9.40 -0.08 9.27
N ALA A 12 -10.28 0.91 9.44
CA ALA A 12 -11.73 0.70 9.29
C ALA A 12 -12.14 0.35 7.85
N LEU A 13 -11.39 0.84 6.84
CA LEU A 13 -11.67 0.54 5.43
C LEU A 13 -11.28 -0.88 5.04
N VAL A 14 -10.10 -1.35 5.47
CA VAL A 14 -9.54 -2.62 4.99
C VAL A 14 -9.57 -3.75 6.02
N GLY A 15 -9.84 -3.46 7.29
CA GLY A 15 -9.73 -4.40 8.41
C GLY A 15 -8.34 -4.36 9.08
N PRO A 16 -8.25 -4.73 10.37
CA PRO A 16 -7.02 -4.66 11.16
C PRO A 16 -5.88 -5.50 10.60
N GLU A 17 -6.17 -6.65 10.01
CA GLU A 17 -5.18 -7.56 9.43
C GLU A 17 -4.58 -7.06 8.10
N ASN A 18 -5.19 -6.04 7.48
CA ASN A 18 -4.84 -5.54 6.16
C ASN A 18 -4.17 -4.15 6.19
N LEU A 19 -3.80 -3.66 7.38
CA LEU A 19 -3.03 -2.43 7.57
C LEU A 19 -1.83 -2.72 8.49
N LEU A 20 -0.62 -2.61 7.95
CA LEU A 20 0.62 -2.83 8.70
C LEU A 20 1.24 -1.49 9.10
N THR A 21 1.47 -1.32 10.40
CA THR A 21 2.06 -0.10 10.99
C THR A 21 3.32 -0.35 11.79
N GLU A 22 3.63 -1.60 12.13
CA GLU A 22 4.81 -1.97 12.89
C GLU A 22 6.08 -1.81 12.05
N SER A 23 7.22 -1.54 12.70
CA SER A 23 8.50 -1.31 12.01
C SER A 23 8.95 -2.52 11.21
N GLU A 24 8.77 -3.71 11.77
CA GLU A 24 9.24 -4.98 11.24
C GLU A 24 8.50 -5.31 9.95
N ASP A 25 7.18 -5.16 9.97
CA ASP A 25 6.32 -5.37 8.81
C ASP A 25 6.62 -4.38 7.69
N ARG A 26 6.74 -3.09 8.00
CA ARG A 26 6.97 -2.04 7.00
C ARG A 26 8.30 -2.20 6.28
N ARG A 27 9.33 -2.74 6.96
CA ARG A 27 10.64 -3.03 6.33
C ARG A 27 10.53 -4.04 5.19
N CYS A 28 9.61 -5.00 5.28
CA CYS A 28 9.36 -5.97 4.20
C CYS A 28 8.85 -5.33 2.89
N TYR A 29 8.38 -4.07 2.97
CA TYR A 29 7.83 -3.31 1.84
C TYR A 29 8.65 -2.07 1.50
N ALA A 30 9.87 -1.96 2.06
CA ALA A 30 10.76 -0.83 1.86
C ALA A 30 11.63 -0.94 0.60
N TYR A 31 11.68 -2.11 -0.04
CA TYR A 31 12.61 -2.42 -1.13
C TYR A 31 11.94 -3.14 -2.30
N ASP A 32 12.60 -3.07 -3.45
CA ASP A 32 12.41 -3.94 -4.61
C ASP A 32 13.77 -4.51 -5.06
N ALA A 33 13.90 -5.00 -6.29
CA ALA A 33 15.13 -5.63 -6.78
C ALA A 33 16.27 -4.63 -7.15
N THR A 34 16.18 -3.36 -6.74
CA THR A 34 17.21 -2.33 -7.00
C THR A 34 18.33 -2.23 -5.97
N ASN A 35 18.27 -2.96 -4.85
CA ASN A 35 19.10 -2.78 -3.64
C ASN A 35 18.87 -1.47 -2.87
N LEU A 36 17.92 -0.62 -3.28
CA LEU A 36 17.55 0.58 -2.54
C LEU A 36 16.46 0.29 -1.50
N ASN A 37 16.43 1.07 -0.42
CA ASN A 37 15.50 0.89 0.69
C ASN A 37 14.96 2.24 1.17
N TYR A 38 13.64 2.38 1.23
CA TYR A 38 12.94 3.55 1.77
C TYR A 38 11.79 3.08 2.65
N LEU A 39 11.73 3.52 3.91
CA LEU A 39 10.73 3.03 4.86
C LEU A 39 9.39 3.76 4.67
N PRO A 40 8.27 3.05 4.42
CA PRO A 40 6.96 3.68 4.39
C PRO A 40 6.42 3.99 5.79
N GLU A 41 5.42 4.86 5.87
CA GLU A 41 4.71 5.16 7.11
C GLU A 41 3.69 4.06 7.47
N ALA A 42 3.09 3.42 6.45
CA ALA A 42 2.18 2.29 6.58
C ALA A 42 2.12 1.45 5.28
N VAL A 43 1.61 0.22 5.37
CA VAL A 43 1.35 -0.67 4.23
C VAL A 43 -0.10 -1.14 4.28
N VAL A 44 -0.82 -1.10 3.15
CA VAL A 44 -2.23 -1.48 3.08
C VAL A 44 -2.49 -2.54 2.00
N PHE A 45 -3.39 -3.47 2.28
CA PHE A 45 -3.78 -4.55 1.37
C PHE A 45 -5.28 -4.46 1.07
N PRO A 46 -5.73 -3.66 0.09
CA PRO A 46 -7.14 -3.58 -0.26
C PRO A 46 -7.66 -4.90 -0.84
N GLY A 47 -8.87 -5.31 -0.44
CA GLY A 47 -9.58 -6.49 -0.92
C GLY A 47 -10.59 -6.20 -2.03
N SER A 48 -10.84 -4.94 -2.34
CA SER A 48 -11.79 -4.54 -3.40
C SER A 48 -11.37 -3.26 -4.14
N PRO A 49 -11.84 -3.04 -5.38
CA PRO A 49 -11.67 -1.76 -6.07
C PRO A 49 -12.29 -0.57 -5.31
N SER A 50 -13.36 -0.81 -4.54
CA SER A 50 -14.00 0.20 -3.70
C SER A 50 -13.08 0.67 -2.57
N GLU A 51 -12.39 -0.25 -1.89
CA GLU A 51 -11.39 0.09 -0.88
C GLU A 51 -10.24 0.90 -1.48
N VAL A 52 -9.72 0.52 -2.66
CA VAL A 52 -8.68 1.31 -3.37
C VAL A 52 -9.15 2.74 -3.57
N ALA A 53 -10.37 2.93 -4.12
CA ALA A 53 -10.90 4.26 -4.39
C ALA A 53 -11.05 5.09 -3.09
N GLN A 54 -11.48 4.47 -1.99
CA GLN A 54 -11.60 5.14 -0.69
C GLN A 54 -10.23 5.50 -0.10
N ILE A 55 -9.23 4.63 -0.22
CA ILE A 55 -7.85 4.88 0.22
C ILE A 55 -7.25 6.06 -0.54
N ILE A 56 -7.42 6.11 -1.87
CA ILE A 56 -6.88 7.20 -2.69
C ILE A 56 -7.56 8.53 -2.36
N ARG A 57 -8.87 8.55 -2.11
CA ARG A 57 -9.58 9.74 -1.62
C ARG A 57 -9.01 10.21 -0.28
N LEU A 58 -8.81 9.28 0.66
CA LEU A 58 -8.25 9.59 1.96
C LEU A 58 -6.81 10.13 1.85
N ALA A 59 -5.99 9.54 0.97
CA ALA A 59 -4.64 10.02 0.69
C ALA A 59 -4.62 11.45 0.14
N ASN A 60 -5.59 11.76 -0.73
CA ASN A 60 -5.78 13.11 -1.22
C ASN A 60 -6.16 14.06 -0.07
N ASP A 61 -7.15 13.72 0.75
CA ASP A 61 -7.61 14.56 1.87
C ASP A 61 -6.50 14.88 2.88
N TYR A 62 -5.67 13.88 3.23
CA TYR A 62 -4.58 14.01 4.20
C TYR A 62 -3.22 14.35 3.56
N ARG A 63 -3.18 14.49 2.23
CA ARG A 63 -2.00 14.89 1.45
C ARG A 63 -0.76 14.01 1.74
N PHE A 64 -0.89 12.69 1.62
CA PHE A 64 0.26 11.77 1.68
C PHE A 64 0.45 10.98 0.37
N PRO A 65 1.70 10.62 0.01
CA PRO A 65 1.96 9.86 -1.21
C PRO A 65 1.50 8.41 -1.07
N VAL A 66 1.03 7.84 -2.18
CA VAL A 66 0.66 6.43 -2.28
C VAL A 66 1.53 5.78 -3.34
N VAL A 67 2.21 4.69 -2.98
CA VAL A 67 3.05 3.91 -3.89
C VAL A 67 2.37 2.56 -4.17
N PRO A 68 1.87 2.32 -5.40
CA PRO A 68 1.30 1.04 -5.75
C PRO A 68 2.38 -0.05 -5.82
N ARG A 69 2.06 -1.24 -5.33
CA ARG A 69 2.99 -2.38 -5.29
C ARG A 69 2.24 -3.68 -5.59
N GLY A 70 2.79 -4.46 -6.53
CA GLY A 70 2.42 -5.87 -6.72
C GLY A 70 3.25 -6.78 -5.81
N ALA A 71 4.03 -7.70 -6.41
CA ALA A 71 4.96 -8.56 -5.68
C ALA A 71 6.25 -7.85 -5.22
N GLY A 72 6.57 -6.67 -5.79
CA GLY A 72 7.77 -5.91 -5.43
C GLY A 72 9.07 -6.42 -6.06
N THR A 73 8.99 -7.13 -7.18
CA THR A 73 10.15 -7.71 -7.90
C THR A 73 10.74 -6.80 -8.98
N GLY A 74 10.27 -5.55 -9.08
CA GLY A 74 10.75 -4.58 -10.07
C GLY A 74 12.21 -4.20 -9.86
N THR A 75 12.92 -3.90 -10.95
CA THR A 75 14.37 -3.60 -10.97
C THR A 75 14.70 -2.13 -11.23
N THR A 76 13.68 -1.27 -11.30
CA THR A 76 13.80 0.15 -11.64
C THR A 76 13.45 1.10 -10.49
N GLY A 77 12.98 0.57 -9.35
CA GLY A 77 12.61 1.38 -8.19
C GLY A 77 11.14 1.79 -8.16
N GLY A 78 10.32 1.32 -9.11
CA GLY A 78 8.93 1.75 -9.26
C GLY A 78 8.01 1.43 -8.07
N ALA A 79 8.42 0.50 -7.20
CA ALA A 79 7.68 0.12 -6.00
C ALA A 79 8.28 0.68 -4.70
N LEU A 80 9.27 1.58 -4.79
CA LEU A 80 9.95 2.15 -3.64
C LEU A 80 9.19 3.38 -3.09
N PRO A 81 8.87 3.43 -1.80
CA PRO A 81 8.25 4.58 -1.17
C PRO A 81 9.28 5.67 -0.84
N VAL A 82 9.89 6.26 -1.88
CA VAL A 82 10.98 7.25 -1.76
C VAL A 82 10.60 8.44 -0.87
N GLN A 83 9.33 8.85 -0.91
CA GLN A 83 8.77 9.93 -0.10
C GLN A 83 8.04 9.44 1.17
N GLY A 84 8.25 8.17 1.55
CA GLY A 84 7.50 7.50 2.62
C GLY A 84 6.04 7.29 2.23
N GLY A 85 5.13 7.64 3.14
CA GLY A 85 3.68 7.52 2.92
C GLY A 85 3.16 6.08 2.95
N LEU A 86 2.21 5.78 2.08
CA LEU A 86 1.46 4.52 2.08
C LEU A 86 1.90 3.62 0.92
N VAL A 87 2.35 2.41 1.22
CA VAL A 87 2.49 1.37 0.19
C VAL A 87 1.15 0.66 0.02
N LEU A 88 0.59 0.68 -1.18
CA LEU A 88 -0.69 0.03 -1.52
C LEU A 88 -0.42 -1.28 -2.26
N VAL A 89 -0.60 -2.39 -1.57
CA VAL A 89 -0.27 -3.74 -2.06
C VAL A 89 -1.48 -4.41 -2.68
N THR A 90 -1.44 -4.66 -3.99
CA THR A 90 -2.61 -5.16 -4.75
C THR A 90 -2.70 -6.68 -4.80
N THR A 91 -1.93 -7.42 -4.01
CA THR A 91 -1.84 -8.89 -4.09
C THR A 91 -3.13 -9.63 -3.71
N ARG A 92 -4.04 -8.99 -2.96
CA ARG A 92 -5.39 -9.51 -2.69
C ARG A 92 -6.36 -9.36 -3.87
N LEU A 93 -6.08 -8.47 -4.82
CA LEU A 93 -6.91 -8.19 -6.00
C LEU A 93 -6.52 -9.12 -7.17
N ASN A 94 -6.64 -10.44 -6.98
CA ASN A 94 -6.05 -11.46 -7.87
C ASN A 94 -7.08 -12.33 -8.61
N ARG A 95 -8.36 -11.95 -8.61
CA ARG A 95 -9.43 -12.72 -9.26
C ARG A 95 -9.34 -12.62 -10.78
N ILE A 96 -9.36 -13.76 -11.46
CA ILE A 96 -9.66 -13.85 -12.90
C ILE A 96 -11.20 -13.73 -13.03
N LEU A 97 -11.67 -12.69 -13.72
CA LEU A 97 -13.11 -12.42 -13.84
C LEU A 97 -13.76 -13.17 -15.00
N GLU A 98 -13.05 -13.31 -16.11
CA GLU A 98 -13.54 -13.87 -17.35
C GLU A 98 -12.38 -14.47 -18.15
N ILE A 99 -12.66 -15.54 -18.88
CA ILE A 99 -11.80 -16.10 -19.92
C ILE A 99 -12.71 -16.32 -21.12
N ASP A 100 -12.53 -15.50 -22.16
CA ASP A 100 -13.22 -15.64 -23.44
C ASP A 100 -12.27 -16.33 -24.42
N ALA A 101 -12.76 -17.37 -25.11
CA ALA A 101 -11.95 -18.36 -25.82
C ALA A 101 -12.16 -18.32 -27.35
#